data_AF-A0A7J9PMB1-F1
#
_entry.id   AF-A0A7J9PMB1-F1
#
_cell.length_a   1.000
_cell.length_b   1.000
_cell.length_c   1.000
_cell.angle_alpha   90.00
_cell.angle_beta   90.00
_cell.angle_gamma   90.00
#
_symmetry.space_group_name_H-M   'P 1'
#
loop_
_entity.id
_entity.type
_entity.pdbx_description
1 polymer ?
#
loop_
_entity_poly.entity_id
_entity_poly.type
_entity_poly.pdbx_seq_one_letter_code
_entity_poly.pdbx_strand_id
1 'polypeptide(L)'
;MTIAGSSYFITYSERIYALLSNYLSIFEKKTKISEKDFKNKNTGEIILFGADRTGKNILNVIENSKERFLIIDYNPKIIKDLSKRGYNSIYGDASNLELLNELNFKESKMLISTISDIETDILLIKTILKSNKNAIIIVIAHKIEDAIKLYEEGASYVIMPHFLGSIHASLMIQKYGLNIEEFLKEKSNHMESLKKSQELFKHTK
;
A
#
# COMPACT_ATOMS: atom_id res chain seq x y z
N MET A 1 25.00 28.34 -12.21
CA MET A 1 23.80 29.01 -11.65
C MET A 1 22.77 27.95 -11.27
N THR A 2 23.06 27.14 -10.24
CA THR A 2 22.16 26.05 -9.80
C THR A 2 22.25 25.83 -8.28
N ILE A 3 23.37 26.20 -7.66
CA ILE A 3 23.60 26.12 -6.21
C ILE A 3 22.85 27.23 -5.44
N ALA A 4 22.64 28.41 -6.06
CA ALA A 4 21.96 29.53 -5.41
C ALA A 4 20.42 29.37 -5.37
N GLY A 5 19.83 28.68 -6.35
CA GLY A 5 18.38 28.46 -6.42
C GLY A 5 17.86 27.50 -5.36
N SER A 6 18.64 26.44 -5.06
CA SER A 6 18.33 25.49 -4.00
C SER A 6 18.48 26.09 -2.60
N SER A 7 19.48 26.95 -2.37
CA SER A 7 19.59 27.71 -1.11
C SER A 7 18.37 28.61 -0.89
N TYR A 8 17.87 29.28 -1.93
CA TYR A 8 16.68 30.12 -1.81
C TYR A 8 15.42 29.29 -1.54
N PHE A 9 15.31 28.09 -2.12
CA PHE A 9 14.21 27.16 -1.84
C PHE A 9 14.26 26.59 -0.41
N ILE A 10 15.45 26.35 0.15
CA ILE A 10 15.63 25.90 1.55
C ILE A 10 15.36 27.05 2.53
N THR A 11 15.71 28.30 2.20
CA THR A 11 15.37 29.44 3.07
C THR A 11 13.88 29.80 2.97
N TYR A 12 13.22 29.56 1.83
CA TYR A 12 11.79 29.82 1.63
C TYR A 12 10.88 28.62 1.95
N SER A 13 11.45 27.45 2.27
CA SER A 13 10.69 26.26 2.65
C SER A 13 9.94 26.48 3.95
N GLU A 14 10.50 27.24 4.90
CA GLU A 14 9.84 27.65 6.15
C GLU A 14 8.54 28.44 5.89
N ARG A 15 8.52 29.28 4.85
CA ARG A 15 7.36 30.11 4.49
C ARG A 15 6.31 29.34 3.69
N ILE A 16 6.75 28.45 2.79
CA ILE A 16 5.87 27.54 2.06
C ILE A 16 5.25 26.53 3.04
N TYR A 17 6.05 26.04 4.00
CA TYR A 17 5.59 25.22 5.11
C TYR A 17 4.58 25.98 5.96
N ALA A 18 4.82 27.24 6.34
CA ALA A 18 3.87 28.05 7.11
C ALA A 18 2.54 28.36 6.38
N LEU A 19 2.54 28.38 5.04
CA LEU A 19 1.32 28.57 4.24
C LEU A 19 0.55 27.26 4.07
N LEU A 20 1.26 26.15 3.85
CA LEU A 20 0.67 24.81 3.80
C LEU A 20 0.29 24.30 5.20
N SER A 21 0.93 24.80 6.26
CA SER A 21 0.71 24.41 7.65
C SER A 21 -0.63 24.86 8.19
N ASN A 22 -1.38 25.77 7.56
CA ASN A 22 -2.76 26.04 8.00
C ASN A 22 -3.76 25.02 7.46
N TYR A 23 -3.53 24.49 6.26
CA TYR A 23 -4.30 23.37 5.72
C TYR A 23 -3.88 22.05 6.39
N LEU A 24 -2.57 21.88 6.59
CA LEU A 24 -2.00 20.79 7.36
C LEU A 24 -2.30 20.93 8.85
N SER A 25 -2.40 22.10 9.50
CA SER A 25 -2.67 22.18 10.95
C SER A 25 -4.11 21.92 11.33
N ILE A 26 -5.08 22.06 10.42
CA ILE A 26 -6.41 21.48 10.65
C ILE A 26 -6.33 19.95 10.60
N PHE A 27 -5.39 19.42 9.80
CA PHE A 27 -4.98 18.02 9.83
C PHE A 27 -4.24 17.75 11.15
N GLU A 28 -3.08 18.34 11.44
CA GLU A 28 -2.19 18.29 12.62
C GLU A 28 -2.84 18.66 13.97
N LYS A 29 -4.02 19.29 13.99
CA LYS A 29 -4.80 19.54 15.22
C LYS A 29 -5.90 18.49 15.41
N LYS A 30 -6.21 17.72 14.36
CA LYS A 30 -6.92 16.41 14.39
C LYS A 30 -5.96 15.20 14.32
N THR A 31 -4.71 15.42 13.90
CA THR A 31 -3.60 14.48 13.70
C THR A 31 -2.36 14.94 14.45
N LYS A 32 -2.54 15.75 15.51
CA LYS A 32 -1.76 15.54 16.72
C LYS A 32 -2.25 14.17 17.13
N ILE A 33 -1.56 13.16 16.62
CA ILE A 33 -1.71 11.80 17.08
C ILE A 33 -1.53 11.97 18.57
N SER A 34 -2.63 11.86 19.31
CA SER A 34 -2.49 12.00 20.75
C SER A 34 -1.50 10.89 21.11
N GLU A 35 -0.54 11.14 22.00
CA GLU A 35 0.33 10.07 22.50
C GLU A 35 -0.50 8.86 23.01
N LYS A 36 -1.81 9.07 23.26
CA LYS A 36 -2.84 8.05 23.51
C LYS A 36 -3.23 7.18 22.31
N ASP A 37 -3.22 7.68 21.08
CA ASP A 37 -3.58 6.91 19.87
C ASP A 37 -2.48 5.92 19.44
N PHE A 38 -1.20 6.25 19.68
CA PHE A 38 -0.09 5.30 19.53
C PHE A 38 -0.04 4.30 20.69
N LYS A 39 -0.25 4.74 21.94
CA LYS A 39 -0.16 3.87 23.12
C LYS A 39 -1.24 2.78 23.23
N ASN A 40 -2.36 2.89 22.50
CA ASN A 40 -3.47 1.94 22.59
C ASN A 40 -3.76 1.13 21.33
N LYS A 41 -2.94 1.21 20.28
CA LYS A 41 -3.19 0.47 19.04
C LYS A 41 -2.35 -0.79 18.98
N ASN A 42 -2.99 -1.91 19.30
CA ASN A 42 -2.62 -3.20 18.73
C ASN A 42 -2.42 -3.00 17.23
N THR A 43 -1.17 -3.06 16.77
CA THR A 43 -0.87 -3.32 15.37
C THR A 43 -1.71 -4.49 14.96
N GLY A 44 -2.51 -4.31 13.91
CA GLY A 44 -3.30 -5.41 13.37
C GLY A 44 -2.40 -6.62 13.12
N GLU A 45 -3.02 -7.80 13.11
CA GLU A 45 -2.35 -9.00 12.62
C GLU A 45 -1.89 -8.81 11.17
N ILE A 46 -2.54 -7.89 10.43
CA ILE A 46 -2.17 -7.48 9.07
C ILE A 46 -1.83 -5.98 9.04
N ILE A 47 -0.74 -5.60 8.38
CA ILE A 47 -0.43 -4.20 8.04
C ILE A 47 -0.40 -4.05 6.52
N LEU A 48 -1.16 -3.11 5.99
CA LEU A 48 -1.20 -2.75 4.57
C LEU A 48 -0.55 -1.38 4.35
N PHE A 49 0.57 -1.36 3.63
CA PHE A 49 1.24 -0.15 3.16
C PHE A 49 0.80 0.17 1.73
N GLY A 50 0.15 1.31 1.54
CA GLY A 50 -0.42 1.75 0.27
C GLY A 50 -1.83 1.18 0.03
N ALA A 51 -2.81 2.08 -0.12
CA ALA A 51 -4.22 1.77 -0.31
C ALA A 51 -4.84 2.54 -1.49
N ASP A 52 -4.06 2.84 -2.53
CA ASP A 52 -4.56 3.54 -3.72
C ASP A 52 -5.26 2.60 -4.72
N ARG A 53 -4.53 2.01 -5.67
CA ARG A 53 -5.12 1.16 -6.71
C ARG A 53 -5.12 -0.30 -6.29
N THR A 54 -3.94 -0.91 -6.26
CA THR A 54 -3.79 -2.32 -5.89
C THR A 54 -4.18 -2.54 -4.43
N GLY A 55 -3.79 -1.63 -3.55
CA GLY A 55 -4.11 -1.72 -2.12
C GLY A 55 -5.61 -1.73 -1.83
N LYS A 56 -6.48 -1.11 -2.65
CA LYS A 56 -7.94 -1.23 -2.46
C LYS A 56 -8.48 -2.62 -2.75
N ASN A 57 -7.95 -3.31 -3.77
CA ASN A 57 -8.35 -4.69 -4.05
C ASN A 57 -7.94 -5.60 -2.89
N ILE A 58 -6.73 -5.40 -2.37
CA ILE A 58 -6.24 -6.13 -1.20
C ILE A 58 -7.10 -5.79 0.03
N LEU A 59 -7.43 -4.52 0.24
CA LEU A 59 -8.30 -4.06 1.32
C LEU A 59 -9.65 -4.78 1.29
N ASN A 60 -10.28 -4.90 0.12
CA ASN A 60 -11.56 -5.60 -0.01
C ASN A 60 -11.47 -7.08 0.39
N VAL A 61 -10.30 -7.72 0.23
CA VAL A 61 -10.09 -9.11 0.66
C VAL A 61 -9.90 -9.19 2.17
N ILE A 62 -9.02 -8.35 2.73
CA ILE A 62 -8.71 -8.38 4.17
C ILE A 62 -9.83 -7.80 5.03
N GLU A 63 -10.70 -6.94 4.48
CA GLU A 63 -11.87 -6.42 5.17
C GLU A 63 -12.88 -7.54 5.52
N ASN A 64 -12.96 -8.56 4.67
CA ASN A 64 -13.82 -9.73 4.90
C ASN A 64 -13.17 -10.79 5.82
N SER A 65 -11.94 -10.53 6.27
CA SER A 65 -11.20 -11.40 7.17
C SER A 65 -11.58 -11.13 8.64
N LYS A 66 -11.32 -12.07 9.54
CA LYS A 66 -11.57 -11.89 10.99
C LYS A 66 -10.42 -11.16 11.69
N GLU A 67 -9.31 -11.02 10.98
CA GLU A 67 -8.05 -10.49 11.43
C GLU A 67 -8.13 -8.97 11.54
N ARG A 68 -7.56 -8.44 12.61
CA ARG A 68 -7.43 -6.98 12.76
C ARG A 68 -6.38 -6.47 11.78
N PHE A 69 -6.62 -5.36 11.13
CA PHE A 69 -5.65 -4.77 10.21
C PHE A 69 -5.44 -3.27 10.43
N LEU A 70 -4.27 -2.79 9.98
CA LEU A 70 -3.88 -1.38 9.97
C LEU A 70 -3.50 -1.00 8.54
N ILE A 71 -3.98 0.16 8.08
CA ILE A 71 -3.63 0.73 6.77
C ILE A 71 -2.71 1.94 6.97
N ILE A 72 -1.62 2.02 6.21
CA ILE A 72 -0.70 3.16 6.22
C ILE A 72 -0.57 3.67 4.78
N ASP A 73 -0.80 4.96 4.58
CA ASP A 73 -0.72 5.60 3.26
C ASP A 73 -0.23 7.05 3.40
N TYR A 74 0.62 7.50 2.47
CA TYR A 74 1.17 8.86 2.44
C TYR A 74 0.21 9.86 1.79
N ASN A 75 -0.89 9.41 1.17
CA ASN A 75 -1.88 10.27 0.53
C ASN A 75 -2.99 10.63 1.53
N PRO A 76 -3.08 11.91 1.95
CA PRO A 76 -4.05 12.33 2.96
C PRO A 76 -5.50 12.20 2.49
N LYS A 77 -5.75 12.19 1.17
CA LYS A 77 -7.10 11.96 0.62
C LYS A 77 -7.54 10.51 0.89
N ILE A 78 -6.66 9.55 0.63
CA ILE A 78 -6.93 8.13 0.87
C ILE A 78 -7.22 7.90 2.36
N ILE A 79 -6.38 8.43 3.24
CA ILE A 79 -6.56 8.31 4.70
C ILE A 79 -7.87 8.93 5.17
N LYS A 80 -8.22 10.12 4.66
CA LYS A 80 -9.48 10.78 5.01
C LYS A 80 -10.69 9.92 4.63
N ASP A 81 -10.67 9.31 3.44
CA ASP A 81 -11.77 8.49 2.96
C ASP A 81 -11.86 7.15 3.70
N LEU A 82 -10.71 6.53 4.02
CA LEU A 82 -10.65 5.32 4.84
C LEU A 82 -11.14 5.57 6.28
N SER A 83 -10.73 6.68 6.88
CA SER A 83 -11.16 7.07 8.23
C SER A 83 -12.68 7.33 8.30
N LYS A 84 -13.27 7.99 7.30
CA LYS A 84 -14.72 8.17 7.21
C LYS A 84 -15.49 6.84 7.12
N ARG A 85 -14.87 5.83 6.50
CA ARG A 85 -15.43 4.47 6.40
C ARG A 85 -15.20 3.63 7.66
N GLY A 86 -14.52 4.17 8.67
CA GLY A 86 -14.28 3.49 9.95
C GLY A 86 -13.06 2.57 9.97
N TYR A 87 -12.21 2.57 8.93
CA TYR A 87 -10.99 1.75 8.96
C TYR A 87 -9.95 2.35 9.90
N ASN A 88 -9.23 1.44 10.57
CA ASN A 88 -8.00 1.78 11.27
C ASN A 88 -6.90 2.13 10.25
N SER A 89 -6.72 3.42 10.01
CA SER A 89 -5.77 3.96 9.02
C SER A 89 -4.92 5.07 9.63
N ILE A 90 -3.67 5.17 9.17
CA ILE A 90 -2.68 6.14 9.63
C ILE A 90 -2.05 6.82 8.41
N TYR A 91 -1.96 8.14 8.47
CA TYR A 91 -1.14 8.89 7.52
C TYR A 91 0.34 8.71 7.86
N GLY A 92 1.14 8.25 6.91
CA GLY A 92 2.56 8.03 7.15
C GLY A 92 3.33 7.65 5.89
N ASP A 93 4.63 7.95 5.91
CA ASP A 93 5.58 7.58 4.87
C ASP A 93 6.32 6.31 5.29
N ALA A 94 6.19 5.25 4.51
CA ALA A 94 6.82 3.96 4.78
C ALA A 94 8.36 3.99 4.67
N SER A 95 8.93 5.02 4.03
CA SER A 95 10.37 5.25 4.00
C SER A 95 10.90 5.86 5.31
N ASN A 96 10.02 6.36 6.18
CA ASN A 96 10.40 6.94 7.45
C ASN A 96 10.60 5.86 8.53
N LEU A 97 11.88 5.59 8.85
CA LEU A 97 12.25 4.63 9.89
C LEU A 97 11.69 4.96 11.28
N GLU A 98 11.52 6.25 11.62
CA GLU A 98 10.93 6.66 12.90
C GLU A 98 9.48 6.18 13.01
N LEU A 99 8.67 6.39 11.98
CA LEU A 99 7.31 5.85 11.89
C LEU A 99 7.32 4.32 12.04
N LEU A 100 8.20 3.62 11.32
CA LEU A 100 8.26 2.17 11.37
C LEU A 100 8.63 1.65 12.77
N ASN A 101 9.50 2.35 13.49
CA ASN A 101 9.89 1.98 14.86
C ASN A 101 8.75 2.18 15.87
N GLU A 102 7.80 3.07 15.59
CA GLU A 102 6.61 3.25 16.42
C GLU A 102 5.56 2.15 16.19
N LEU A 103 5.68 1.36 15.11
CA LEU A 103 4.80 0.23 14.83
C LEU A 103 5.24 -1.01 15.62
N ASN A 104 4.29 -1.64 16.32
CA ASN A 104 4.50 -2.92 16.99
C ASN A 104 4.53 -4.12 16.02
N PHE A 105 5.58 -4.25 15.21
CA PHE A 105 5.73 -5.36 14.27
C PHE A 105 5.75 -6.77 14.91
N LYS A 106 5.96 -6.86 16.23
CA LYS A 106 6.01 -8.14 16.95
C LYS A 106 4.69 -8.93 16.86
N GLU A 107 3.56 -8.23 16.79
CA GLU A 107 2.22 -8.85 16.71
C GLU A 107 1.69 -8.98 15.27
N SER A 108 2.37 -8.35 14.31
CA SER A 108 1.97 -8.39 12.91
C SER A 108 2.37 -9.70 12.27
N LYS A 109 1.37 -10.53 11.94
CA LYS A 109 1.53 -11.82 11.25
C LYS A 109 1.71 -11.66 9.74
N MET A 110 1.24 -10.54 9.18
CA MET A 110 1.33 -10.25 7.76
C MET A 110 1.61 -8.78 7.50
N LEU A 111 2.55 -8.50 6.59
CA LEU A 111 2.80 -7.19 6.00
C LEU A 111 2.54 -7.28 4.50
N ILE A 112 1.75 -6.35 3.99
CA ILE A 112 1.49 -6.21 2.56
C ILE A 112 1.92 -4.82 2.15
N SER A 113 2.82 -4.71 1.17
CA SER A 113 3.18 -3.44 0.55
C SER A 113 2.71 -3.41 -0.90
N THR A 114 2.02 -2.33 -1.26
CA THR A 114 1.73 -1.99 -2.67
C THR A 114 2.48 -0.75 -3.13
N ILE A 115 3.58 -0.41 -2.43
CA ILE A 115 4.47 0.69 -2.79
C ILE A 115 5.32 0.25 -3.99
N SER A 116 5.62 1.19 -4.90
CA SER A 116 6.40 0.88 -6.12
C SER A 116 7.88 1.25 -5.99
N ASP A 117 8.35 1.51 -4.78
CA ASP A 117 9.72 1.90 -4.46
C ASP A 117 10.43 0.75 -3.74
N ILE A 118 11.43 0.18 -4.40
CA ILE A 118 12.13 -1.01 -3.92
C ILE A 118 12.89 -0.77 -2.62
N GLU A 119 13.49 0.41 -2.44
CA GLU A 119 14.27 0.71 -1.23
C GLU A 119 13.34 0.83 -0.01
N THR A 120 12.15 1.40 -0.20
CA THR A 120 11.08 1.40 0.82
C THR A 120 10.63 -0.02 1.15
N ASP A 121 10.39 -0.88 0.16
CA ASP A 121 9.99 -2.28 0.43
C ASP A 121 11.09 -3.06 1.16
N ILE A 122 12.36 -2.86 0.79
CA ILE A 122 13.51 -3.48 1.49
C ILE A 122 13.57 -2.99 2.94
N LEU A 123 13.37 -1.70 3.19
CA LEU A 123 13.30 -1.14 4.53
C LEU A 123 12.18 -1.79 5.35
N LEU A 124 10.99 -1.94 4.76
CA LEU A 124 9.84 -2.59 5.40
C LEU A 124 10.16 -4.04 5.76
N ILE A 125 10.67 -4.83 4.79
CA ILE A 125 11.06 -6.23 4.98
C ILE A 125 12.06 -6.36 6.14
N LYS A 126 13.15 -5.58 6.11
CA LYS A 126 14.18 -5.60 7.15
C LYS A 126 13.63 -5.21 8.51
N THR A 127 12.73 -4.25 8.57
CA THR A 127 12.20 -3.73 9.84
C THR A 127 11.24 -4.73 10.49
N ILE A 128 10.34 -5.34 9.72
CA ILE A 128 9.44 -6.36 10.27
C ILE A 128 10.21 -7.62 10.67
N LEU A 129 11.17 -8.11 9.87
CA LEU A 129 11.92 -9.33 10.18
C LEU A 129 12.84 -9.20 11.40
N LYS A 130 13.29 -7.98 11.73
CA LYS A 130 14.00 -7.69 13.00
C LYS A 130 13.12 -7.98 14.23
N SER A 131 11.82 -7.74 14.12
CA SER A 131 10.86 -7.83 15.23
C SER A 131 10.06 -9.14 15.23
N ASN A 132 9.74 -9.67 14.05
CA ASN A 132 8.98 -10.89 13.85
C ASN A 132 9.48 -11.66 12.61
N LYS A 133 10.33 -12.66 12.85
CA LYS A 133 10.90 -13.52 11.80
C LYS A 133 9.89 -14.42 11.08
N ASN A 134 8.71 -14.60 11.66
CA ASN A 134 7.66 -15.47 11.13
C ASN A 134 6.56 -14.68 10.38
N ALA A 135 6.73 -13.37 10.21
CA ALA A 135 5.77 -12.56 9.48
C ALA A 135 5.73 -12.96 8.00
N ILE A 136 4.52 -13.06 7.45
CA ILE A 136 4.31 -13.23 6.01
C ILE A 136 4.45 -11.86 5.35
N ILE A 137 5.32 -11.73 4.36
CA ILE A 137 5.61 -10.45 3.73
C ILE A 137 5.27 -10.53 2.24
N ILE A 138 4.30 -9.75 1.81
CA ILE A 138 3.84 -9.68 0.43
C ILE A 138 4.16 -8.29 -0.12
N VAL A 139 4.90 -8.22 -1.22
CA VAL A 139 5.29 -6.95 -1.86
C VAL A 139 5.00 -7.01 -3.37
N ILE A 140 5.13 -5.88 -4.08
CA ILE A 140 4.87 -5.79 -5.51
C ILE A 140 6.15 -5.38 -6.25
N ALA A 141 6.50 -6.08 -7.31
CA ALA A 141 7.59 -5.69 -8.21
C ALA A 141 7.11 -5.62 -9.67
N HIS A 142 7.68 -4.69 -10.42
CA HIS A 142 7.39 -4.53 -11.86
C HIS A 142 8.52 -5.05 -12.76
N LYS A 143 9.69 -5.35 -12.17
CA LYS A 143 10.86 -5.92 -12.87
C LYS A 143 11.28 -7.23 -12.21
N ILE A 144 11.87 -8.12 -13.00
CA ILE A 144 12.30 -9.44 -12.53
C ILE A 144 13.46 -9.30 -11.54
N GLU A 145 14.39 -8.39 -11.82
CA GLU A 145 15.56 -8.13 -10.99
C GLU A 145 15.15 -7.61 -9.60
N ASP A 146 14.18 -6.69 -9.58
CA ASP A 146 13.61 -6.16 -8.34
C ASP A 146 12.92 -7.26 -7.52
N ALA A 147 12.17 -8.14 -8.19
CA ALA A 147 11.51 -9.27 -7.53
C ALA A 147 12.51 -10.23 -6.90
N ILE A 148 13.58 -10.59 -7.62
CA ILE A 148 14.65 -11.45 -7.10
C ILE A 148 15.29 -10.80 -5.87
N LYS A 149 15.66 -9.51 -5.94
CA LYS A 149 16.24 -8.77 -4.82
C LYS A 149 15.31 -8.76 -3.60
N LEU A 150 14.00 -8.55 -3.79
CA LEU A 150 13.03 -8.56 -2.69
C LEU A 150 12.90 -9.95 -2.04
N TYR A 151 12.96 -11.03 -2.82
CA TYR A 151 13.01 -12.39 -2.27
C TYR A 151 14.30 -12.63 -1.47
N GLU A 152 15.46 -12.20 -1.99
CA GLU A 152 16.75 -12.32 -1.29
C GLU A 152 16.78 -11.56 0.04
N GLU A 153 16.04 -10.44 0.14
CA GLU A 153 15.90 -9.65 1.35
C GLU A 153 14.89 -10.25 2.36
N GLY A 154 14.12 -11.27 1.95
CA GLY A 154 13.26 -12.05 2.84
C GLY A 154 11.75 -11.85 2.62
N ALA A 155 11.32 -11.28 1.50
CA ALA A 155 9.90 -11.28 1.14
C ALA A 155 9.37 -12.72 1.02
N SER A 156 8.18 -13.00 1.56
CA SER A 156 7.53 -14.31 1.43
C SER A 156 6.93 -14.51 0.04
N TYR A 157 6.41 -13.45 -0.56
CA TYR A 157 5.88 -13.47 -1.92
C TYR A 157 5.99 -12.09 -2.59
N VAL A 158 6.42 -12.08 -3.85
CA VAL A 158 6.47 -10.87 -4.68
C VAL A 158 5.43 -11.01 -5.79
N ILE A 159 4.42 -10.14 -5.76
CA ILE A 159 3.42 -10.04 -6.81
C ILE A 159 4.05 -9.32 -8.01
N MET A 160 4.00 -9.96 -9.18
CA MET A 160 4.46 -9.36 -10.44
C MET A 160 3.29 -9.22 -11.42
N PRO A 161 2.58 -8.08 -11.45
CA PRO A 161 1.30 -7.95 -12.16
C PRO A 161 1.37 -8.28 -13.65
N HIS A 162 2.39 -7.78 -14.37
CA HIS A 162 2.55 -8.04 -15.80
C HIS A 162 2.93 -9.48 -16.11
N PHE A 163 3.76 -10.08 -15.26
CA PHE A 163 4.14 -11.49 -15.38
C PHE A 163 2.92 -12.38 -15.16
N LEU A 164 2.17 -12.17 -14.07
CA LEU A 164 0.93 -12.91 -13.77
C LEU A 164 -0.13 -12.73 -14.87
N GLY A 165 -0.27 -11.52 -15.42
CA GLY A 165 -1.18 -11.27 -16.54
C GLY A 165 -0.79 -12.06 -17.80
N SER A 166 0.51 -12.18 -18.07
CA SER A 166 1.03 -12.96 -19.22
C SER A 166 0.83 -14.46 -19.03
N ILE A 167 1.07 -14.98 -17.81
CA ILE A 167 0.77 -16.38 -17.46
C ILE A 167 -0.72 -16.66 -17.59
N HIS A 168 -1.58 -15.78 -17.08
CA HIS A 168 -3.02 -15.93 -17.21
C HIS A 168 -3.46 -15.98 -18.68
N ALA A 169 -2.97 -15.07 -19.52
CA ALA A 169 -3.25 -15.10 -20.96
C ALA A 169 -2.77 -16.40 -21.63
N SER A 170 -1.59 -16.90 -21.25
CA SER A 170 -1.05 -18.15 -21.76
C SER A 170 -1.90 -19.36 -21.37
N LEU A 171 -2.41 -19.40 -20.13
CA LEU A 171 -3.33 -20.44 -19.67
C LEU A 171 -4.66 -20.40 -20.42
N MET A 172 -5.17 -19.21 -20.76
CA MET A 172 -6.39 -19.06 -21.57
C MET A 172 -6.18 -19.63 -22.98
N ILE A 173 -5.04 -19.35 -23.61
CA ILE A 173 -4.67 -19.90 -24.91
C ILE A 173 -4.53 -21.43 -24.83
N GLN A 174 -3.88 -21.95 -23.80
CA GLN A 174 -3.74 -23.40 -23.60
C GLN A 174 -5.08 -24.09 -23.40
N LYS A 175 -5.98 -23.47 -22.63
CA LYS A 175 -7.29 -24.03 -22.28
C LYS A 175 -8.28 -24.00 -23.45
N TYR A 176 -8.31 -22.91 -24.21
CA TYR A 176 -9.34 -22.66 -25.23
C TYR A 176 -8.83 -22.76 -26.67
N GLY A 177 -7.51 -22.80 -26.89
CA GLY A 177 -6.92 -22.82 -28.23
C GLY A 177 -7.37 -21.62 -29.07
N LEU A 178 -7.89 -21.89 -30.26
CA LEU A 178 -8.44 -20.87 -31.18
C LEU A 178 -9.98 -20.79 -31.12
N ASN A 179 -10.62 -21.31 -30.07
CA ASN A 179 -12.08 -21.28 -29.93
C ASN A 179 -12.58 -19.88 -29.53
N ILE A 180 -13.06 -19.11 -30.51
CA ILE A 180 -13.56 -17.75 -30.30
C ILE A 180 -14.78 -17.69 -29.38
N GLU A 181 -15.64 -18.71 -29.36
CA GLU A 181 -16.87 -18.70 -28.55
C GLU A 181 -16.54 -18.71 -27.05
N GLU A 182 -15.53 -19.49 -26.63
CA GLU A 182 -15.05 -19.49 -25.25
C GLU A 182 -14.46 -18.12 -24.87
N PHE A 183 -13.69 -17.50 -25.75
CA PHE A 183 -13.16 -16.14 -25.49
C PHE A 183 -14.27 -15.09 -25.41
N LEU A 184 -15.34 -15.20 -26.20
CA LEU A 184 -16.49 -14.30 -26.12
C LEU A 184 -17.26 -14.47 -24.81
N LYS A 185 -17.41 -15.71 -24.33
CA LYS A 185 -18.00 -16.01 -23.02
C LYS A 185 -17.17 -15.42 -21.89
N GLU A 186 -15.85 -15.63 -21.92
CA GLU A 186 -14.92 -15.08 -20.93
C GLU A 186 -14.89 -13.55 -20.94
N LYS A 187 -14.94 -12.94 -22.12
CA LYS A 187 -15.10 -11.48 -22.27
C LYS A 187 -16.34 -10.97 -21.55
N SER A 188 -17.49 -11.65 -21.70
CA SER A 188 -18.74 -11.24 -21.05
C SER A 188 -18.59 -11.24 -19.51
N ASN A 189 -18.10 -12.34 -18.95
CA ASN A 189 -17.86 -12.49 -17.51
C ASN A 189 -16.86 -11.46 -16.98
N HIS A 190 -15.74 -11.27 -17.69
CA HIS A 190 -14.71 -10.34 -17.28
C HIS A 190 -15.22 -8.88 -17.30
N MET A 191 -15.99 -8.50 -18.32
CA MET A 191 -16.60 -7.18 -18.40
C MET A 191 -17.56 -6.91 -17.24
N GLU A 192 -18.34 -7.90 -16.80
CA GLU A 192 -19.22 -7.77 -15.63
C GLU A 192 -18.41 -7.55 -14.35
N SER A 193 -17.36 -8.34 -14.14
CA SER A 193 -16.45 -8.20 -12.98
C SER A 193 -15.75 -6.83 -12.95
N LEU A 194 -15.31 -6.31 -14.10
CA LEU A 194 -14.70 -4.98 -14.20
C LEU A 194 -15.69 -3.86 -13.90
N LYS A 195 -16.95 -3.96 -14.35
CA LYS A 195 -18.00 -2.99 -14.03
C LYS A 195 -18.29 -2.96 -12.53
N LYS A 196 -18.48 -4.13 -11.91
CA LYS A 196 -18.67 -4.25 -10.46
C LYS A 196 -17.50 -3.63 -9.69
N SER A 197 -16.27 -3.91 -10.12
CA SER A 197 -15.07 -3.30 -9.53
C SER A 197 -15.10 -1.78 -9.68
N GLN A 198 -15.44 -1.25 -10.86
CA GLN A 198 -15.53 0.19 -11.11
C GLN A 198 -16.60 0.88 -10.24
N GLU A 199 -17.75 0.24 -10.00
CA GLU A 199 -18.79 0.76 -9.11
C GLU A 199 -18.31 0.84 -7.66
N LEU A 200 -17.64 -0.20 -7.16
CA LEU A 200 -17.00 -0.18 -5.84
C LEU A 200 -16.02 1.00 -5.70
N PHE A 201 -15.29 1.34 -6.77
CA PHE A 201 -14.37 2.50 -6.81
C PHE A 201 -15.06 3.86 -6.98
N LYS A 202 -16.32 3.90 -7.47
CA LYS A 202 -17.09 5.15 -7.61
C LYS A 202 -17.81 5.53 -6.31
N HIS A 203 -18.29 4.55 -5.54
CA HIS A 203 -18.89 4.78 -4.22
C HIS A 203 -17.88 5.17 -3.13
N THR A 204 -16.59 5.21 -3.48
CA THR A 204 -15.50 5.70 -2.62
C THR A 204 -15.08 7.15 -2.89
N LYS A 205 -15.76 7.87 -3.80
CA LYS A 205 -15.60 9.32 -4.04
C LYS A 205 -16.72 10.12 -3.37
#